data_AF-A0A9E6CUM6-F1
#
_entry.id   AF-A0A9E6CUM6-F1
#
_cell.length_a   1.000
_cell.length_b   1.000
_cell.length_c   1.000
_cell.angle_alpha   90.00
_cell.angle_beta   90.00
_cell.angle_gamma   90.00
#
_symmetry.space_group_name_H-M   'P 1'
#
loop_
_entity.id
_entity.type
_entity.pdbx_description
1 polymer ?
#
loop_
_entity_poly.entity_id
_entity_poly.type
_entity_poly.pdbx_seq_one_letter_code
_entity_poly.pdbx_strand_id
1 'polypeptide(L)' 'MPAEVGDVAPNFKLPSPDGDVSLGDYKGKVVVLSFHVFDFTAG' A
#
# COMPACT_ATOMS: atom_id res chain seq x y z
N MET A 1 14.14 7.55 1.45
CA MET A 1 14.85 6.35 1.94
C MET A 1 13.94 5.15 1.68
N PRO A 2 14.47 4.00 1.24
CA PRO A 2 13.68 2.78 1.12
C PRO A 2 13.13 2.37 2.50
N ALA A 3 12.02 1.63 2.52
CA ALA A 3 11.49 1.09 3.76
C ALA A 3 12.37 -0.06 4.27
N GLU A 4 12.67 -0.09 5.56
CA GLU A 4 13.49 -1.12 6.20
C GLU A 4 12.69 -1.92 7.24
N VAL A 5 13.19 -3.10 7.59
CA VAL A 5 12.55 -3.94 8.60
C VAL A 5 12.66 -3.27 9.96
N GLY A 6 11.51 -3.10 10.63
CA GLY A 6 11.42 -2.42 11.93
C GLY A 6 10.98 -0.96 11.82
N ASP A 7 10.96 -0.39 10.62
CA ASP A 7 10.38 0.94 10.41
C ASP A 7 8.89 0.95 10.70
N VAL A 8 8.43 2.08 11.24
CA VAL A 8 7.00 2.38 11.29
C VAL A 8 6.51 2.52 9.84
N ALA A 9 5.52 1.72 9.47
CA ALA A 9 4.95 1.79 8.13
C ALA A 9 4.46 3.21 7.80
N PRO A 10 4.80 3.76 6.62
CA PRO A 10 4.43 5.13 6.24
C PRO A 10 2.92 5.25 6.04
N ASN A 11 2.32 6.34 6.53
CA ASN A 11 0.89 6.57 6.35
C ASN A 11 0.61 7.36 5.06
N PHE A 12 0.83 6.75 3.90
CA PHE A 12 0.47 7.34 2.62
C PHE A 12 -1.01 7.13 2.29
N LYS A 13 -1.52 7.97 1.38
CA LYS A 13 -2.88 7.93 0.85
C LYS A 13 -2.82 7.73 -0.66
N LEU A 14 -3.59 6.78 -1.19
CA LEU A 14 -3.68 6.47 -2.62
C LEU A 14 -5.11 6.64 -3.13
N PRO A 15 -5.29 7.08 -4.39
CA PRO A 15 -6.58 6.95 -5.05
C PRO A 15 -6.88 5.47 -5.30
N SER A 16 -8.14 5.09 -5.13
CA SER A 16 -8.64 3.75 -5.46
C SER A 16 -9.99 3.85 -6.19
N PRO A 17 -10.48 2.76 -6.81
CA PRO A 17 -11.78 2.76 -7.50
C PRO A 17 -12.96 3.20 -6.63
N ASP A 18 -12.92 2.89 -5.33
CA ASP A 18 -13.99 3.20 -4.37
C ASP A 18 -13.78 4.53 -3.62
N GLY A 19 -12.79 5.33 -4.06
CA GLY A 19 -12.36 6.55 -3.40
C GLY A 19 -10.97 6.41 -2.79
N ASP A 20 -10.49 7.47 -2.14
CA ASP A 20 -9.14 7.43 -1.59
C ASP A 20 -9.04 6.49 -0.39
N VAL A 21 -7.91 5.79 -0.27
CA VAL A 21 -7.58 4.90 0.85
C VAL A 21 -6.24 5.29 1.47
N SER A 22 -6.11 5.18 2.80
CA SER A 22 -4.85 5.38 3.52
C SER A 22 -4.33 4.08 4.10
N LEU A 23 -3.01 3.88 4.16
CA LEU A 23 -2.44 2.68 4.79
C LEU A 23 -2.85 2.58 6.28
N GLY A 24 -3.00 3.72 6.96
CA GLY A 24 -3.44 3.81 8.34
C GLY A 24 -4.84 3.27 8.61
N ASP A 25 -5.70 3.19 7.59
CA ASP A 25 -7.06 2.64 7.71
C ASP A 25 -7.03 1.13 8.05
N TYR A 26 -5.89 0.47 7.84
CA TYR A 26 -5.68 -0.96 8.12
C TYR A 26 -4.89 -1.25 9.40
N LYS A 27 -4.68 -0.26 10.28
CA LYS A 27 -3.98 -0.47 11.56
C LYS A 27 -4.60 -1.61 12.37
N GLY A 28 -3.74 -2.42 13.00
CA GLY A 28 -4.14 -3.59 13.77
C GLY A 28 -4.37 -4.86 12.94
N LYS A 29 -4.21 -4.80 11.61
CA LYS A 29 -4.24 -5.95 10.71
C LYS A 29 -2.84 -6.23 10.14
N VAL A 30 -2.58 -7.49 9.78
CA VAL A 30 -1.44 -7.84 8.93
C VAL A 30 -1.81 -7.55 7.49
N VAL A 31 -0.99 -6.75 6.80
CA VAL A 31 -1.26 -6.25 5.44
C VAL A 31 -0.06 -6.57 4.55
N VAL A 32 -0.33 -7.05 3.33
CA VAL A 32 0.67 -7.19 2.27
C VAL A 32 0.35 -6.17 1.19
N LEU A 33 1.33 -5.33 0.84
CA LEU A 33 1.22 -4.35 -0.22
C LEU A 33 1.98 -4.84 -1.44
N SER A 34 1.31 -4.89 -2.58
CA SER A 34 1.89 -5.30 -3.86
C SER A 34 1.69 -4.18 -4.87
N PHE A 35 2.75 -3.86 -5.62
CA PHE A 35 2.70 -2.90 -6.72
C PHE A 35 3.00 -3.64 -8.03
N HIS A 36 2.20 -3.36 -9.05
CA HIS A 36 2.40 -3.84 -10.41
C HIS A 36 2.49 -2.66 -11.38
N VAL A 37 3.19 -2.84 -12.50
CA VAL A 37 3.53 -1.73 -13.40
C VAL A 37 2.31 -1.25 -14.19
N PHE A 38 1.56 -2.18 -14.78
CA PHE A 38 0.36 -1.90 -15.55
C PHE A 38 -0.71 -2.96 -15.34
N ASP A 39 -1.96 -2.53 -15.36
CA ASP A 39 -3.11 -3.42 -15.40
C ASP A 39 -3.11 -4.24 -16.70
N PHE A 40 -3.71 -5.43 -16.66
CA PHE A 40 -3.89 -6.32 -17.83
C PHE A 40 -2.59 -6.72 -18.55
N THR A 41 -1.50 -6.87 -17.80
CA THR A 41 -0.25 -7.45 -18.31
C THR A 41 -0.07 -8.89 -17.83
N ALA A 42 0.62 -9.72 -18.61
CA ALA A 42 0.75 -11.17 -18.33
C ALA A 42 1.64 -11.50 -17.12
N GLY A 43 2.27 -10.49 -16.49
CA GLY A 43 3.27 -10.68 -15.44
C GLY A 43 4.67 -10.84 -16.00
#